data_AF-A0A966DLJ9-F1
#
_entry.id   AF-A0A966DLJ9-F1
#
_cell.length_a   1.000
_cell.length_b   1.000
_cell.length_c   1.000
_cell.angle_alpha   90.00
_cell.angle_beta   90.00
_cell.angle_gamma   90.00
#
_symmetry.space_group_name_H-M   'P 1'
#
loop_
_entity.id
_entity.type
_entity.pdbx_description
1 polymer ?
#
loop_
_entity_poly.entity_id
_entity_poly.type
_entity_poly.pdbx_seq_one_letter_code
_entity_poly.pdbx_strand_id
1 'polypeptide(L)' 'QARAVIVLDEQDVVRHVQLVPELTEEPDYAAAVGTLG' A
#
# COMPACT_ATOMS: atom_id res chain seq x y z
N GLN A 1 7.48 -0.18 -15.80
CA GLN A 1 7.53 -0.94 -14.53
C GLN A 1 6.39 -0.44 -13.66
N ALA A 2 5.63 -1.33 -13.01
CA ALA A 2 4.55 -0.96 -12.11
C ALA A 2 4.99 -1.18 -10.65
N ARG A 3 4.66 -0.25 -9.75
CA ARG A 3 4.91 -0.37 -8.31
C ARG A 3 3.58 -0.58 -7.59
N ALA A 4 3.58 -1.37 -6.52
CA ALA A 4 2.40 -1.59 -5.70
C ALA A 4 2.80 -1.59 -4.23
N VAL A 5 1.89 -1.09 -3.38
CA VAL A 5 2.00 -1.13 -1.93
C VAL A 5 0.90 -2.07 -1.42
N ILE A 6 1.29 -3.05 -0.62
CA ILE A 6 0.39 -4.02 0.00
C ILE A 6 0.67 -4.00 1.49
N VAL A 7 -0.35 -3.81 2.31
CA VAL A 7 -0.26 -3.84 3.78
C VAL A 7 -0.96 -5.11 4.27
N LEU A 8 -0.25 -5.89 5.07
CA LEU A 8 -0.75 -7.11 5.72
C LEU A 8 -0.77 -6.90 7.24
N ASP A 9 -1.70 -7.56 7.90
CA ASP A 9 -1.70 -7.67 9.37
C ASP A 9 -0.91 -8.90 9.85
N GLU A 10 -0.86 -9.08 11.17
CA GLU A 10 -0.14 -10.18 11.83
C GLU A 10 -0.71 -11.58 11.53
N GLN A 11 -1.90 -11.68 10.94
CA GLN A 11 -2.52 -12.94 10.52
C GLN A 11 -2.38 -13.17 9.01
N ASP A 12 -1.48 -12.43 8.34
CA ASP A 12 -1.28 -12.43 6.89
C ASP A 12 -2.53 -12.00 6.09
N VAL A 13 -3.45 -11.24 6.70
CA VAL A 13 -4.64 -10.72 6.00
C VAL A 13 -4.32 -9.38 5.36
N VAL A 14 -4.68 -9.25 4.09
CA VAL A 14 -4.49 -8.02 3.32
C VAL A 14 -5.43 -6.92 3.82
N ARG A 15 -4.86 -5.82 4.32
CA ARG A 15 -5.59 -4.64 4.81
C ARG A 15 -5.63 -3.50 3.81
N HIS A 16 -4.62 -3.40 2.94
CA HIS A 16 -4.54 -2.36 1.92
C HIS A 16 -3.87 -2.89 0.65
N VAL A 17 -4.39 -2.49 -0.50
CA VAL A 17 -3.74 -2.72 -1.80
C VAL A 17 -3.82 -1.42 -2.60
N GLN A 18 -2.65 -0.89 -2.94
CA GLN A 18 -2.54 0.26 -3.83
C GLN A 18 -1.64 -0.08 -5.00
N LEU A 19 -2.23 -0.05 -6.19
CA LEU A 19 -1.50 -0.07 -7.44
C LEU A 19 -1.05 1.36 -7.75
N VAL A 20 0.26 1.62 -7.80
CA VAL A 20 0.79 2.94 -8.13
C VAL A 20 0.73 3.09 -9.66
N PRO A 21 -0.10 4.01 -10.18
CA PRO A 21 -0.36 4.13 -11.61
C PRO A 21 0.86 4.64 -12.41
N GLU A 22 1.74 5.44 -11.81
CA GLU A 22 2.94 5.98 -12.45
C GLU A 22 4.22 5.70 -11.66
N LEU A 23 5.31 5.36 -12.36
CA LEU A 23 6.58 4.99 -11.72
C LEU A 23 7.23 6.16 -10.96
N THR A 24 6.93 7.39 -11.38
CA THR A 24 7.47 8.65 -10.85
C THR A 24 6.66 9.19 -9.67
N GLU A 25 5.46 8.69 -9.44
CA GLU A 25 4.61 9.15 -8.34
C GLU A 25 4.95 8.38 -7.05
N GLU A 26 4.99 9.11 -5.94
CA GLU A 26 5.15 8.49 -4.63
C GLU A 26 3.83 7.82 -4.22
N PRO A 27 3.87 6.59 -3.68
CA PRO A 27 2.69 5.96 -3.12
C PRO A 27 2.09 6.79 -1.98
N ASP A 28 0.80 6.61 -1.74
CA ASP A 28 0.13 7.24 -0.60
C ASP A 28 0.49 6.51 0.71
N TYR A 29 1.62 6.88 1.28
CA TYR A 29 2.10 6.33 2.54
C TYR A 29 1.17 6.65 3.70
N ALA A 30 0.43 7.76 3.65
CA ALA A 30 -0.54 8.10 4.70
C ALA A 30 -1.72 7.14 4.70
N ALA A 31 -2.23 6.77 3.52
CA ALA A 31 -3.24 5.73 3.38
C ALA A 31 -2.75 4.38 3.90
N ALA A 32 -1.49 4.00 3.59
CA ALA A 32 -0.90 2.76 4.09
C ALA A 32 -0.79 2.74 5.64
N VAL A 33 -0.27 3.82 6.24
CA VAL A 33 -0.11 3.93 7.70
C VAL A 33 -1.46 3.97 8.42
N GLY A 34 -2.48 4.59 7.82
CA GLY A 34 -3.84 4.62 8.37
C GLY A 34 -4.48 3.24 8.53
N THR A 35 -4.03 2.22 7.80
CA THR A 35 -4.54 0.85 7.92
C THR A 35 -3.90 0.04 9.06
N LEU A 36 -2.90 0.59 9.73
CA LEU A 36 -2.25 -0.02 10.89
C LEU A 36 -2.93 0.35 12.23
N GLY A 37 -4.03 1.12 12.20
CA GLY A 37 -4.77 1.61 13.36
C GLY A 37 -5.92 0.71 13.80
#